data_AF-A0A976IJ63-F1
#
_entry.id   AF-A0A976IJ63-F1
#
_cell.length_a   1.000
_cell.length_b   1.000
_cell.length_c   1.000
_cell.angle_alpha   90.00
_cell.angle_beta   90.00
_cell.angle_gamma   90.00
#
_symmetry.space_group_name_H-M   'P 1'
#
loop_
_entity.id
_entity.type
_entity.pdbx_description
1 polymer ?
#
loop_
_entity_poly.entity_id
_entity_poly.type
_entity_poly.pdbx_seq_one_letter_code
_entity_poly.pdbx_strand_id
1 'polypeptide(L)'
;MAPKKTNREFGGLTENEVRALLLGNDGNLTRDFEAVLTRLYISFLEKPTDKSLTLEKLRDFSKICNNGKQFSDAEILEIQTYFQCDEKKGLTLKGFKDMYHTQSSAEPLETWRDMKKLGFDKELLEKREAAVRCRACKSPSVLVCSRCKKVRYCGSECQKQDWKASHKLKCKPPAV
;
A
#
# COMPACT_ATOMS: atom_id res chain seq x y z
N MET A 1 -9.78 4.57 -33.76
CA MET A 1 -9.82 3.50 -32.73
C MET A 1 -8.58 3.66 -31.87
N ALA A 2 -8.73 4.04 -30.60
CA ALA A 2 -7.58 4.25 -29.71
C ALA A 2 -6.81 2.93 -29.49
N PRO A 3 -5.47 2.94 -29.51
CA PRO A 3 -4.70 1.73 -29.26
C PRO A 3 -4.92 1.31 -27.81
N LYS A 4 -5.47 0.11 -27.62
CA LYS A 4 -5.51 -0.56 -26.33
C LYS A 4 -4.07 -0.81 -25.91
N LYS A 5 -3.52 0.07 -25.06
CA LYS A 5 -2.19 -0.12 -24.47
C LYS A 5 -2.20 -1.49 -23.79
N THR A 6 -1.33 -2.34 -24.31
CA THR A 6 -1.35 -3.78 -24.16
C THR A 6 -0.95 -4.20 -22.76
N ASN A 7 -1.55 -5.30 -22.33
CA ASN A 7 -1.46 -6.02 -21.06
C ASN A 7 -0.04 -6.50 -20.62
N ARG A 8 1.04 -5.79 -20.99
CA ARG A 8 2.44 -6.24 -20.82
C ARG A 8 3.33 -5.35 -19.94
N GLU A 9 2.94 -4.13 -19.61
CA GLU A 9 3.83 -3.20 -18.88
C GLU A 9 3.83 -3.38 -17.35
N PHE A 10 2.87 -4.13 -16.78
CA PHE A 10 2.72 -4.25 -15.32
C PHE A 10 2.89 -5.65 -14.76
N GLY A 11 3.51 -6.57 -15.51
CA GLY A 11 3.68 -7.96 -15.06
C GLY A 11 2.37 -8.76 -15.08
N GLY A 12 1.43 -8.38 -15.96
CA GLY A 12 0.16 -9.08 -16.15
C GLY A 12 -1.01 -8.62 -15.27
N LEU A 13 -0.81 -7.65 -14.38
CA LEU A 13 -1.90 -7.05 -13.59
C LEU A 13 -2.63 -5.95 -14.36
N THR A 14 -3.94 -5.90 -14.18
CA THR A 14 -4.77 -4.76 -14.62
C THR A 14 -4.70 -3.59 -13.64
N GLU A 15 -5.07 -2.38 -14.09
CA GLU A 15 -5.11 -1.19 -13.23
C GLU A 15 -6.00 -1.38 -11.99
N ASN A 16 -7.15 -2.05 -12.14
CA ASN A 16 -8.05 -2.33 -11.02
C ASN A 16 -7.42 -3.26 -9.98
N GLU A 17 -6.60 -4.22 -10.41
CA GLU A 17 -5.90 -5.11 -9.49
C GLU A 17 -4.78 -4.40 -8.76
N VAL A 18 -4.05 -3.52 -9.45
CA VAL A 18 -3.07 -2.63 -8.81
C VAL A 18 -3.77 -1.71 -7.81
N ARG A 19 -4.89 -1.11 -8.20
CA ARG A 19 -5.68 -0.25 -7.31
C ARG A 19 -6.10 -0.99 -6.05
N ALA A 20 -6.55 -2.25 -6.17
CA ALA A 20 -6.95 -3.07 -5.03
C ALA A 20 -5.79 -3.51 -4.12
N LEU A 21 -4.53 -3.45 -4.61
CA LEU A 21 -3.34 -3.64 -3.78
C LEU A 21 -3.04 -2.40 -2.94
N LEU A 22 -3.22 -1.21 -3.53
CA LEU A 22 -2.84 0.07 -2.93
C LEU A 22 -3.95 0.67 -2.06
N LEU A 23 -5.21 0.56 -2.52
CA LEU A 23 -6.38 1.17 -1.91
C LEU A 23 -7.43 0.12 -1.52
N GLY A 24 -7.99 0.27 -0.32
CA GLY A 24 -9.14 -0.48 0.16
C GLY A 24 -10.44 0.00 -0.48
N ASN A 25 -11.52 -0.75 -0.23
CA ASN A 25 -12.86 -0.41 -0.74
C ASN A 25 -13.43 0.88 -0.14
N ASP A 26 -12.87 1.35 0.98
CA ASP A 26 -13.17 2.63 1.63
C ASP A 26 -12.39 3.80 1.01
N GLY A 27 -11.56 3.53 0.00
CA GLY A 27 -10.71 4.52 -0.65
C GLY A 27 -9.44 4.85 0.14
N ASN A 28 -9.23 4.30 1.33
CA ASN A 28 -8.00 4.49 2.11
C ASN A 28 -6.90 3.56 1.63
N LEU A 29 -5.66 3.83 2.04
CA LEU A 29 -4.54 2.91 1.80
C LEU A 29 -4.82 1.53 2.42
N THR A 30 -4.47 0.45 1.73
CA THR A 30 -4.54 -0.88 2.34
C THR A 30 -3.53 -1.00 3.48
N ARG A 31 -3.84 -1.83 4.48
CA ARG A 31 -2.94 -2.04 5.63
C ARG A 31 -1.56 -2.57 5.23
N ASP A 32 -1.50 -3.41 4.22
CA ASP A 32 -0.24 -3.97 3.73
C ASP A 32 0.58 -2.89 2.98
N PHE A 33 -0.09 -2.05 2.18
CA PHE A 33 0.59 -0.94 1.51
C PHE A 33 1.04 0.15 2.50
N GLU A 34 0.24 0.49 3.50
CA GLU A 34 0.67 1.39 4.59
C GLU A 34 1.92 0.90 5.33
N ALA A 35 2.02 -0.42 5.56
CA ALA A 35 3.17 -1.02 6.22
C ALA A 35 4.43 -0.94 5.34
N VAL A 36 4.28 -1.12 4.02
CA VAL A 36 5.35 -0.88 3.03
C VAL A 36 5.79 0.58 3.07
N LEU A 37 4.85 1.54 2.95
CA LEU A 37 5.16 2.97 2.97
C LEU A 37 5.85 3.41 4.27
N THR A 38 5.46 2.83 5.40
CA THR A 38 6.09 3.11 6.70
C THR A 38 7.54 2.65 6.71
N ARG A 39 7.84 1.43 6.21
CA ARG A 39 9.22 0.94 6.11
C ARG A 39 10.04 1.74 5.12
N LEU A 40 9.45 2.08 3.97
CA LEU A 40 10.05 2.92 2.95
C LEU A 40 10.44 4.28 3.55
N TYR A 41 9.49 4.97 4.19
CA TYR A 41 9.72 6.23 4.88
C TYR A 41 10.89 6.15 5.87
N ILE A 42 10.89 5.13 6.75
CA ILE A 42 11.96 4.93 7.74
C ILE A 42 13.32 4.73 7.06
N SER A 43 13.37 4.03 5.92
CA SER A 43 14.62 3.78 5.19
C SER A 43 15.28 5.04 4.61
N PHE A 44 14.52 6.14 4.47
CA PHE A 44 15.02 7.43 3.97
C PHE A 44 15.29 8.45 5.07
N LEU A 45 14.95 8.17 6.33
CA LEU A 45 15.31 9.05 7.43
C LEU A 45 16.84 9.13 7.56
N GLU A 46 17.35 10.30 7.94
CA GLU A 46 18.78 10.46 8.21
C GLU A 46 19.16 9.68 9.48
N LYS A 47 18.32 9.74 10.52
CA LYS A 47 18.43 8.96 11.74
C LYS A 47 17.12 8.24 12.04
N PRO A 48 17.14 7.02 12.60
CA PRO A 48 15.92 6.29 12.97
C PRO A 48 15.00 7.04 13.95
N THR A 49 15.54 8.02 14.68
CA THR A 49 14.82 8.86 15.63
C THR A 49 14.14 10.07 14.99
N ASP A 50 14.45 10.36 13.73
CA ASP A 50 13.89 11.51 13.04
C ASP A 50 12.40 11.30 12.77
N LYS A 51 11.65 12.40 12.81
CA LYS A 51 10.18 12.39 12.68
C LYS A 51 9.71 12.88 11.31
N SER A 52 10.64 13.29 10.45
CA SER A 52 10.38 13.89 9.14
C SER A 52 11.53 13.57 8.16
N LEU A 53 11.20 13.48 6.88
CA LEU A 53 12.17 13.48 5.79
C LEU A 53 12.58 14.91 5.50
N THR A 54 13.87 15.21 5.65
CA THR A 54 14.40 16.50 5.23
C THR A 54 14.26 16.69 3.72
N LEU A 55 14.35 17.93 3.26
CA LEU A 55 14.28 18.28 1.84
C LEU A 55 15.36 17.55 1.02
N GLU A 56 16.56 17.36 1.58
CA GLU A 56 17.63 16.58 0.95
C GLU A 56 17.24 15.11 0.79
N LYS A 57 16.75 14.47 1.86
CA LYS A 57 16.31 13.07 1.82
C LYS A 57 15.12 12.85 0.89
N LEU A 58 14.20 13.80 0.83
CA LEU A 58 13.07 13.76 -0.09
C LEU A 58 13.54 13.83 -1.55
N ARG A 59 14.55 14.66 -1.86
CA ARG A 59 15.18 14.69 -3.19
C ARG A 59 15.90 13.38 -3.50
N ASP A 60 16.64 12.80 -2.57
CA ASP A 60 17.30 11.50 -2.78
C ASP A 60 16.30 10.38 -3.05
N PHE A 61 15.21 10.34 -2.28
CA PHE A 61 14.08 9.44 -2.53
C PHE A 61 13.54 9.62 -3.96
N SER A 62 13.28 10.86 -4.38
CA SER A 62 12.71 11.13 -5.71
C SER A 62 13.59 10.66 -6.86
N LYS A 63 14.93 10.68 -6.71
CA LYS A 63 15.86 10.15 -7.72
C LYS A 63 15.64 8.67 -7.97
N ILE A 64 15.31 7.89 -6.94
CA ILE A 64 15.10 6.45 -7.07
C ILE A 64 13.81 6.17 -7.85
N CYS A 65 12.75 6.91 -7.55
CA CYS A 65 11.46 6.79 -8.24
C CYS A 65 11.50 7.33 -9.67
N ASN A 66 12.27 8.39 -9.94
CA ASN A 66 12.22 9.15 -11.20
C ASN A 66 13.49 9.00 -12.07
N ASN A 67 14.08 7.79 -12.13
CA ASN A 67 15.21 7.47 -13.01
C ASN A 67 16.40 8.43 -12.85
N GLY A 68 16.73 8.79 -11.61
CA GLY A 68 17.81 9.70 -11.27
C GLY A 68 17.42 11.19 -11.26
N LYS A 69 16.22 11.55 -11.73
CA LYS A 69 15.73 12.94 -11.67
C LYS A 69 15.23 13.24 -10.26
N GLN A 70 15.75 14.29 -9.65
CA GLN A 70 15.20 14.78 -8.39
C GLN A 70 13.97 15.67 -8.61
N PHE A 71 13.10 15.77 -7.60
CA PHE A 71 12.08 16.82 -7.56
C PHE A 71 12.73 18.21 -7.65
N SER A 72 12.15 19.04 -8.49
CA SER A 72 12.43 20.47 -8.59
C SER A 72 11.96 21.22 -7.35
N ASP A 73 12.44 22.45 -7.18
CA ASP A 73 12.04 23.30 -6.05
C ASP A 73 10.53 23.60 -6.07
N ALA A 74 9.93 23.68 -7.25
CA ALA A 74 8.48 23.82 -7.41
C ALA A 74 7.73 22.57 -6.91
N GLU A 75 8.16 21.37 -7.30
CA GLU A 75 7.56 20.11 -6.83
C GLU A 75 7.71 19.95 -5.31
N ILE A 76 8.87 20.34 -4.75
CA ILE A 76 9.08 20.33 -3.29
C ILE A 76 8.15 21.33 -2.59
N LEU A 77 7.99 22.53 -3.15
CA LEU A 77 7.09 23.54 -2.59
C LEU A 77 5.64 23.06 -2.60
N GLU A 78 5.20 22.42 -3.68
CA GLU A 78 3.87 21.79 -3.76
C GLU A 78 3.70 20.75 -2.65
N ILE A 79 4.68 19.86 -2.47
CA ILE A 79 4.64 18.84 -1.39
C ILE A 79 4.50 19.51 -0.02
N GLN A 80 5.29 20.55 0.26
CA GLN A 80 5.26 21.28 1.53
C GLN A 80 3.99 22.12 1.73
N THR A 81 3.26 22.41 0.66
CA THR A 81 2.01 23.18 0.69
C THR A 81 0.81 22.28 0.93
N TYR A 82 0.77 21.12 0.29
CA TYR A 82 -0.40 20.23 0.32
C TYR A 82 -0.32 19.10 1.35
N PHE A 83 0.88 18.68 1.75
CA PHE A 83 1.07 17.56 2.65
C PHE A 83 1.65 17.99 4.00
N GLN A 84 1.43 17.15 5.00
CA GLN A 84 1.86 17.46 6.36
C GLN A 84 3.39 17.42 6.49
N CYS A 85 3.98 18.59 6.73
CA CYS A 85 5.37 18.75 7.13
C CYS A 85 5.49 19.15 8.61
N ASP A 86 6.69 19.01 9.17
CA ASP A 86 7.05 19.53 10.47
C ASP A 86 7.40 21.04 10.41
N GLU A 87 7.81 21.60 11.55
CA GLU A 87 8.20 23.01 11.68
C GLU A 87 9.39 23.41 10.78
N LYS A 88 10.23 22.45 10.40
CA LYS A 88 11.39 22.64 9.51
C LYS A 88 11.06 22.32 8.05
N LYS A 89 9.77 22.19 7.72
CA LYS A 89 9.29 21.82 6.38
C LYS A 89 9.75 20.44 5.89
N GLY A 90 10.13 19.55 6.80
CA GLY A 90 10.39 18.15 6.50
C GLY A 90 9.09 17.34 6.42
N LEU A 91 8.97 16.46 5.42
CA LEU A 91 7.75 15.68 5.19
C LEU A 91 7.58 14.60 6.26
N THR A 92 6.47 14.63 7.00
CA THR A 92 6.19 13.65 8.06
C THR A 92 5.72 12.31 7.50
N LEU A 93 5.70 11.24 8.31
CA LEU A 93 5.16 9.94 7.89
C LEU A 93 3.70 10.04 7.43
N LYS A 94 2.88 10.84 8.11
CA LYS A 94 1.49 11.06 7.69
C LYS A 94 1.43 11.81 6.36
N GLY A 95 2.21 12.88 6.20
CA GLY A 95 2.29 13.60 4.92
C GLY A 95 2.77 12.71 3.77
N PHE A 96 3.74 11.83 4.02
CA PHE A 96 4.23 10.86 3.04
C PHE A 96 3.16 9.85 2.62
N LYS A 97 2.38 9.34 3.57
CA LYS A 97 1.24 8.45 3.28
C LYS A 97 0.13 9.18 2.55
N ASP A 98 -0.20 10.41 2.94
CA ASP A 98 -1.23 11.22 2.27
C ASP A 98 -0.84 11.55 0.82
N MET A 99 0.45 11.79 0.57
CA MET A 99 1.02 11.97 -0.77
C MET A 99 0.82 10.71 -1.63
N TYR A 100 1.21 9.54 -1.11
CA TYR A 100 1.02 8.28 -1.81
C TYR A 100 -0.45 7.90 -1.99
N HIS A 101 -1.31 8.23 -1.03
CA HIS A 101 -2.75 8.04 -1.14
C HIS A 101 -3.33 8.87 -2.29
N THR A 102 -2.96 10.15 -2.36
CA THR A 102 -3.37 11.06 -3.43
C THR A 102 -2.91 10.54 -4.80
N GLN A 103 -1.63 10.20 -4.93
CA GLN A 103 -1.07 9.63 -6.16
C GLN A 103 -1.74 8.30 -6.53
N SER A 104 -1.91 7.37 -5.59
CA SER A 104 -2.53 6.06 -5.85
C SER A 104 -3.99 6.18 -6.27
N SER A 105 -4.68 7.23 -5.81
CA SER A 105 -6.06 7.50 -6.16
C SER A 105 -6.19 8.05 -7.58
N ALA A 106 -5.25 8.86 -8.02
CA ALA A 106 -5.24 9.43 -9.37
C ALA A 106 -4.59 8.49 -10.40
N GLU A 107 -3.42 7.94 -10.07
CA GLU A 107 -2.52 7.23 -10.98
C GLU A 107 -1.90 5.98 -10.30
N PRO A 108 -2.69 4.94 -9.98
CA PRO A 108 -2.22 3.75 -9.25
C PRO A 108 -1.07 3.01 -9.94
N LEU A 109 -0.99 3.11 -11.28
CA LEU A 109 0.07 2.49 -12.07
C LEU A 109 1.43 3.17 -11.91
N GLU A 110 1.46 4.48 -11.63
CA GLU A 110 2.70 5.22 -11.30
C GLU A 110 3.23 4.72 -9.95
N THR A 111 2.37 4.71 -8.92
CA THR A 111 2.73 4.17 -7.61
C THR A 111 3.22 2.73 -7.68
N TRP A 112 2.61 1.89 -8.52
CA TRP A 112 3.06 0.51 -8.70
C TRP A 112 4.43 0.39 -9.37
N ARG A 113 4.77 1.30 -10.29
CA ARG A 113 6.12 1.36 -10.86
C ARG A 113 7.16 1.73 -9.80
N ASP A 114 6.82 2.62 -8.88
CA ASP A 114 7.69 2.92 -7.74
C ASP A 114 7.89 1.68 -6.86
N MET A 115 6.80 0.97 -6.53
CA MET A 115 6.90 -0.24 -5.70
C MET A 115 7.78 -1.32 -6.35
N LYS A 116 7.78 -1.44 -7.68
CA LYS A 116 8.70 -2.34 -8.41
C LYS A 116 10.14 -1.85 -8.34
N LYS A 117 10.40 -0.58 -8.59
CA LYS A 117 11.75 0.00 -8.51
C LYS A 117 12.36 -0.13 -7.12
N LEU A 118 11.51 -0.04 -6.09
CA LEU A 118 11.88 -0.13 -4.68
C LEU A 118 11.86 -1.58 -4.14
N GLY A 119 11.44 -2.57 -4.93
CA GLY A 119 11.47 -4.00 -4.57
C GLY A 119 10.36 -4.47 -3.63
N PHE A 120 9.25 -3.73 -3.50
CA PHE A 120 8.11 -4.07 -2.66
C PHE A 120 6.94 -4.75 -3.40
N ASP A 121 7.00 -4.83 -4.73
CA ASP A 121 5.95 -5.42 -5.56
C ASP A 121 5.68 -6.89 -5.22
N LYS A 122 6.74 -7.70 -5.05
CA LYS A 122 6.61 -9.12 -4.68
C LYS A 122 5.92 -9.30 -3.34
N GLU A 123 6.30 -8.51 -2.34
CA GLU A 123 5.69 -8.58 -1.01
C GLU A 123 4.20 -8.24 -1.08
N LEU A 124 3.82 -7.16 -1.79
CA LEU A 124 2.42 -6.77 -1.93
C LEU A 124 1.59 -7.85 -2.64
N LEU A 125 2.15 -8.46 -3.69
CA LEU A 125 1.53 -9.60 -4.39
C LEU A 125 1.32 -10.80 -3.47
N GLU A 126 2.36 -11.20 -2.72
CA GLU A 126 2.28 -12.32 -1.79
C GLU A 126 1.24 -12.08 -0.69
N LYS A 127 1.13 -10.84 -0.18
CA LYS A 127 0.11 -10.46 0.80
C LYS A 127 -1.30 -10.58 0.23
N ARG A 128 -1.53 -10.11 -1.01
CA ARG A 128 -2.82 -10.27 -1.72
C ARG A 128 -3.19 -11.74 -1.87
N GLU A 129 -2.26 -12.56 -2.35
CA GLU A 129 -2.46 -13.99 -2.53
C GLU A 129 -2.76 -14.70 -1.20
N ALA A 130 -2.07 -14.32 -0.13
CA ALA A 130 -2.34 -14.84 1.21
C ALA A 130 -3.72 -14.40 1.73
N ALA A 131 -4.18 -13.19 1.40
CA ALA A 131 -5.46 -12.65 1.84
C ALA A 131 -6.68 -13.34 1.19
N VAL A 132 -6.51 -13.95 0.01
CA VAL A 132 -7.57 -14.72 -0.69
C VAL A 132 -7.59 -16.20 -0.35
N ARG A 133 -6.70 -16.66 0.54
CA ARG A 133 -6.61 -18.06 0.97
C ARG A 133 -7.38 -18.33 2.26
N CYS A 134 -7.87 -19.55 2.35
CA CYS A 134 -8.56 -20.07 3.52
C CYS A 134 -7.66 -19.96 4.75
N ARG A 135 -8.16 -19.30 5.79
CA ARG A 135 -7.44 -19.12 7.06
C ARG A 135 -7.02 -20.47 7.67
N ALA A 136 -7.87 -21.50 7.54
CA ALA A 136 -7.66 -22.84 8.07
C ALA A 136 -6.72 -23.70 7.20
N CYS A 137 -7.06 -23.95 5.92
CA CYS A 137 -6.34 -24.93 5.08
C CYS A 137 -5.49 -24.34 3.95
N LYS A 138 -5.47 -23.01 3.78
CA LYS A 138 -4.70 -22.27 2.74
C LYS A 138 -5.14 -22.48 1.28
N SER A 139 -6.18 -23.27 1.01
CA SER A 139 -6.81 -23.35 -0.31
C SER A 139 -7.48 -22.03 -0.71
N PRO A 140 -7.68 -21.75 -2.02
CA PRO A 140 -8.45 -20.59 -2.47
C PRO A 140 -9.81 -20.49 -1.78
N SER A 141 -10.24 -19.26 -1.45
CA SER A 141 -11.42 -19.04 -0.62
C SER A 141 -12.32 -17.93 -1.14
N VAL A 142 -13.62 -18.23 -1.17
CA VAL A 142 -14.67 -17.30 -1.58
C VAL A 142 -15.52 -16.82 -0.40
N LEU A 143 -15.60 -17.62 0.67
CA LEU A 143 -16.41 -17.31 1.84
C LEU A 143 -15.64 -16.38 2.78
N VAL A 144 -16.17 -15.20 3.07
CA VAL A 144 -15.62 -14.27 4.06
C VAL A 144 -16.40 -14.41 5.37
N CYS A 145 -15.73 -14.31 6.52
CA CYS A 145 -16.43 -14.21 7.80
C CYS A 145 -17.39 -13.01 7.80
N SER A 146 -18.69 -13.27 7.90
CA SER A 146 -19.74 -12.25 7.86
C SER A 146 -19.62 -11.20 8.97
N ARG A 147 -19.08 -11.58 10.14
CA ARG A 147 -18.91 -10.69 11.29
C ARG A 147 -17.74 -9.72 11.10
N CYS A 148 -16.53 -10.23 10.88
CA CYS A 148 -15.34 -9.37 10.84
C CYS A 148 -14.96 -8.88 9.44
N LYS A 149 -15.46 -9.54 8.38
CA LYS A 149 -15.13 -9.28 6.97
C LYS A 149 -13.62 -9.36 6.63
N LYS A 150 -12.79 -9.93 7.51
CA LYS A 150 -11.32 -9.95 7.40
C LYS A 150 -10.71 -11.30 7.01
N VAL A 151 -11.23 -12.39 7.57
CA VAL A 151 -10.71 -13.74 7.30
C VAL A 151 -11.61 -14.47 6.31
N ARG A 152 -11.00 -15.33 5.49
CA ARG A 152 -11.70 -16.10 4.47
C ARG A 152 -11.57 -17.59 4.71
N TYR A 153 -12.51 -18.35 4.16
CA TYR A 153 -12.60 -19.80 4.25
C TYR A 153 -13.01 -20.41 2.91
N CYS A 154 -12.52 -21.60 2.60
CA CYS A 154 -13.00 -22.33 1.42
C CYS A 154 -14.43 -22.85 1.61
N GLY A 155 -14.90 -22.98 2.85
CA GLY A 155 -16.26 -23.41 3.18
C GLY A 155 -16.56 -23.30 4.67
N SER A 156 -17.81 -23.61 5.04
CA SER A 156 -18.33 -23.50 6.41
C SER A 156 -17.61 -24.43 7.39
N GLU A 157 -17.13 -25.59 6.94
CA GLU A 157 -16.38 -26.54 7.78
C GLU A 157 -15.06 -25.93 8.29
N CYS A 158 -14.24 -25.37 7.39
CA CYS A 158 -13.01 -24.66 7.76
C CYS A 158 -13.31 -23.44 8.66
N GLN A 159 -14.42 -22.74 8.43
CA GLN A 159 -14.84 -21.63 9.29
C GLN A 159 -15.16 -22.11 10.71
N LYS A 160 -15.95 -23.19 10.86
CA LYS A 160 -16.30 -23.75 12.18
C LYS A 160 -15.06 -24.25 12.91
N GLN A 161 -14.13 -24.88 12.20
CA GLN A 161 -12.86 -25.37 12.76
C GLN A 161 -12.04 -24.21 13.32
N ASP A 162 -11.76 -23.18 12.51
CA ASP A 162 -10.99 -22.01 12.98
C ASP A 162 -11.74 -21.22 14.06
N TRP A 163 -13.08 -21.16 13.99
CA TRP A 163 -13.91 -20.54 15.03
C TRP A 163 -13.69 -21.19 16.39
N LYS A 164 -13.73 -22.53 16.45
CA LYS A 164 -13.49 -23.29 17.68
C LYS A 164 -12.05 -23.14 18.16
N ALA A 165 -11.09 -23.17 17.23
CA ALA A 165 -9.66 -23.13 17.54
C ALA A 165 -9.17 -21.77 18.05
N SER A 166 -9.50 -20.67 17.35
CA SER A 166 -8.90 -19.36 17.68
C SER A 166 -9.68 -18.13 17.22
N HIS A 167 -10.40 -18.19 16.10
CA HIS A 167 -10.94 -16.98 15.48
C HIS A 167 -11.94 -16.25 16.39
N LYS A 168 -12.76 -16.98 17.16
CA LYS A 168 -13.75 -16.42 18.08
C LYS A 168 -13.16 -15.42 19.09
N LEU A 169 -11.89 -15.59 19.47
CA LEU A 169 -11.20 -14.76 20.45
C LEU A 169 -10.81 -13.38 19.87
N LYS A 170 -10.63 -13.29 18.55
CA LYS A 170 -10.13 -12.08 17.86
C LYS A 170 -11.16 -11.47 16.90
N CYS A 171 -12.29 -12.14 16.69
CA CYS A 171 -13.32 -11.69 15.76
C CYS A 171 -14.02 -10.43 16.26
N LYS A 172 -13.81 -9.30 15.56
CA LYS A 172 -14.45 -8.02 15.82
C LYS A 172 -15.05 -7.48 14.52
N PRO A 173 -16.24 -6.82 14.57
CA PRO A 173 -16.77 -6.14 13.40
C PRO A 173 -15.79 -5.07 12.88
N PRO A 174 -15.87 -4.69 11.59
CA PRO A 174 -15.14 -3.54 11.08
C PRO A 174 -15.41 -2.30 11.92
N ALA A 175 -14.41 -1.42 12.08
CA ALA A 175 -14.67 -0.09 12.64
C ALA A 175 -15.60 0.65 11.66
N VAL A 176 -16.64 1.30 12.21
CA VAL A 176 -17.55 2.19 11.48
C VAL A 176 -16.92 3.56 11.38
#